data_AF-A0A7Z9G3I1-F1
#
_entry.id   AF-A0A7Z9G3I1-F1
#
_cell.length_a   1.000
_cell.length_b   1.000
_cell.length_c   1.000
_cell.angle_alpha   90.00
_cell.angle_beta   90.00
_cell.angle_gamma   90.00
#
_symmetry.space_group_name_H-M   'P 1'
#
loop_
_entity.id
_entity.type
_entity.pdbx_description
1 polymer ?
#
loop_
_entity_poly.entity_id
_entity_poly.type
_entity_poly.pdbx_seq_one_letter_code
_entity_poly.pdbx_strand_id
1 'polypeptide(L)'
;MGVDYEQMRYQVAGINHMAWFLDLSLNGVDLYPRLENCLEEPETVKKDPVRFEIFKQFGRFVTESSRHMAEYVPYFMRSDVEVERLDIPVSWLEKVEKFRQARAIRNQKMTTDPSIE
;
A
#
# COMPACT_ATOMS: atom_id res chain seq x y z
N MET A 1 -6.10 2.28 -15.28
CA MET A 1 -5.42 2.25 -16.59
C MET A 1 -5.83 1.06 -17.48
N GLY A 2 -6.34 -0.06 -16.93
CA GLY A 2 -6.93 -1.12 -17.78
C GLY A 2 -5.93 -1.77 -18.74
N VAL A 3 -4.71 -2.02 -18.27
CA VAL A 3 -3.62 -2.54 -19.10
C VAL A 3 -3.52 -4.06 -18.98
N ASP A 4 -3.03 -4.70 -20.03
CA ASP A 4 -2.65 -6.12 -20.01
C ASP A 4 -1.28 -6.26 -19.32
N TYR A 5 -1.25 -7.03 -18.23
CA TYR A 5 -0.03 -7.22 -17.44
C TYR A 5 1.05 -8.01 -18.18
N GLU A 6 0.68 -8.89 -19.11
CA GLU A 6 1.65 -9.69 -19.89
C GLU A 6 2.50 -8.81 -20.82
N GLN A 7 1.95 -7.67 -21.21
CA GLN A 7 2.59 -6.69 -22.08
C GLN A 7 3.40 -5.64 -21.30
N MET A 8 3.31 -5.66 -19.96
CA MET A 8 3.95 -4.69 -19.10
C MET A 8 5.40 -5.12 -18.82
N ARG A 9 6.32 -4.17 -18.97
CA ARG A 9 7.73 -4.36 -18.64
C ARG A 9 8.13 -3.30 -17.64
N TYR A 10 8.83 -3.70 -16.59
CA TYR A 10 9.24 -2.80 -15.54
C TYR A 10 10.60 -3.19 -14.97
N GLN A 11 11.32 -2.19 -14.48
CA GLN A 11 12.50 -2.37 -13.65
C GLN A 11 12.24 -1.72 -12.30
N VAL A 12 12.48 -2.46 -11.23
CA VAL A 12 12.24 -2.01 -9.85
C VAL A 12 13.52 -2.15 -9.05
N ALA A 13 13.83 -1.16 -8.23
CA ALA A 13 14.94 -1.20 -7.28
C ALA A 13 14.59 -0.52 -5.96
N GLY A 14 15.21 -0.99 -4.88
CA GLY A 14 15.06 -0.43 -3.54
C GLY A 14 15.19 -1.51 -2.48
N ILE A 15 14.58 -1.25 -1.32
CA ILE A 15 14.57 -2.18 -0.18
C ILE A 15 13.18 -2.81 -0.04
N ASN A 16 13.09 -3.82 0.82
CA ASN A 16 11.80 -4.40 1.22
C ASN A 16 10.85 -3.28 1.70
N HIS A 17 9.61 -3.29 1.22
CA HIS A 17 8.58 -2.27 1.47
C HIS A 17 8.89 -0.82 1.01
N MET A 18 9.98 -0.59 0.26
CA MET A 18 10.31 0.74 -0.28
C MET A 18 11.15 0.61 -1.55
N ALA A 19 10.54 0.03 -2.59
CA ALA A 19 11.11 -0.05 -3.91
C ALA A 19 10.36 0.86 -4.89
N TRP A 20 11.02 1.21 -5.99
CA TRP A 20 10.56 2.21 -6.94
C TRP A 20 10.62 1.65 -8.36
N PHE A 21 9.60 1.94 -9.15
CA PHE A 21 9.61 1.63 -10.58
C PHE A 21 10.56 2.58 -11.30
N LEU A 22 11.77 2.13 -11.63
CA LEU A 22 12.75 2.92 -12.37
C LEU A 22 12.34 3.09 -13.83
N ASP A 23 11.85 1.98 -14.42
CA ASP A 23 11.26 1.91 -15.74
C ASP A 23 9.89 1.24 -15.65
N LEU A 24 8.93 1.73 -16.43
CA LEU A 24 7.59 1.18 -16.52
C LEU A 24 7.03 1.43 -17.92
N SER A 25 6.79 0.36 -18.68
CA SER A 25 6.33 0.45 -20.06
C SER A 25 5.28 -0.62 -20.39
N LEU A 26 4.47 -0.33 -21.41
CA LEU A 26 3.50 -1.26 -21.99
C LEU A 26 3.77 -1.35 -23.50
N ASN A 27 4.10 -2.53 -24.00
CA ASN A 27 4.54 -2.72 -25.41
C ASN A 27 5.66 -1.75 -25.84
N GLY A 28 6.61 -1.48 -24.94
CA GLY A 28 7.72 -0.56 -25.19
C GLY A 28 7.37 0.93 -25.13
N VAL A 29 6.12 1.29 -24.79
CA VAL A 29 5.70 2.68 -24.57
C VAL A 29 5.79 3.03 -23.09
N ASP A 30 6.51 4.10 -22.75
CA ASP A 30 6.62 4.61 -21.37
C ASP A 30 5.25 4.96 -20.80
N LEU A 31 4.97 4.48 -19.59
CA LEU A 31 3.72 4.70 -18.87
C LEU A 31 3.78 5.90 -17.92
N TYR A 32 4.95 6.48 -17.64
CA TYR A 32 5.06 7.63 -16.75
C TYR A 32 4.22 8.84 -17.19
N PRO A 33 4.17 9.24 -18.47
CA PRO A 33 3.26 10.29 -18.92
C PRO A 33 1.78 9.98 -18.64
N ARG A 34 1.39 8.70 -18.68
CA ARG A 34 0.01 8.30 -18.33
C ARG A 34 -0.23 8.36 -16.82
N LEU A 35 0.76 7.99 -16.01
CA LEU A 35 0.72 8.14 -14.56
C LEU A 35 0.61 9.62 -14.16
N GLU A 36 1.34 10.51 -14.83
CA GLU A 36 1.24 11.96 -14.62
C GLU A 36 -0.18 12.47 -14.92
N ASN A 37 -0.78 12.04 -16.02
CA ASN A 37 -2.18 12.39 -16.33
C ASN A 37 -3.17 11.92 -15.26
N CYS A 38 -2.89 10.81 -14.57
CA CYS A 38 -3.73 10.35 -13.46
C CYS A 38 -3.72 11.31 -12.25
N LEU A 39 -2.72 12.18 -12.09
CA LEU A 39 -2.69 13.21 -11.04
C LEU A 39 -3.78 14.26 -11.23
N GLU A 40 -4.22 14.46 -12.47
CA GLU A 40 -5.29 15.39 -12.84
C GLU A 40 -6.70 14.79 -12.65
N GLU A 41 -6.80 13.52 -12.27
CA GLU A 41 -8.06 12.80 -12.05
C GLU A 41 -8.30 12.57 -10.54
N PRO A 42 -9.10 13.41 -9.85
CA PRO A 42 -9.27 13.32 -8.40
C PRO A 42 -9.79 11.96 -7.92
N GLU A 43 -10.69 11.34 -8.67
CA GLU A 43 -11.24 10.02 -8.34
C GLU A 43 -10.23 8.88 -8.52
N THR A 44 -9.20 9.08 -9.34
CA THR A 44 -8.07 8.15 -9.45
C THR A 44 -7.10 8.35 -8.30
N VAL A 45 -6.76 9.61 -7.97
CA VAL A 45 -5.86 9.94 -6.84
C VAL A 45 -6.43 9.46 -5.51
N LYS A 46 -7.73 9.64 -5.26
CA LYS A 46 -8.41 9.20 -4.03
C LYS A 46 -8.25 7.70 -3.74
N LYS A 47 -7.99 6.87 -4.76
CA LYS A 47 -7.80 5.42 -4.57
C LYS A 47 -6.45 5.06 -3.96
N ASP A 48 -5.44 5.92 -4.12
CA ASP A 48 -4.08 5.66 -3.62
C ASP A 48 -3.36 6.98 -3.25
N PRO A 49 -3.93 7.77 -2.31
CA PRO A 49 -3.63 9.18 -2.15
C PRO A 49 -2.17 9.46 -1.73
N VAL A 50 -1.59 8.60 -0.89
CA VAL A 50 -0.21 8.78 -0.42
C VAL A 50 0.79 8.39 -1.51
N ARG A 51 0.55 7.31 -2.27
CA ARG A 51 1.45 6.94 -3.38
C ARG A 51 1.45 7.98 -4.48
N PHE A 52 0.29 8.56 -4.80
CA PHE A 52 0.23 9.66 -5.77
C PHE A 52 0.92 10.92 -5.26
N GLU A 53 0.82 11.24 -3.97
CA GLU A 53 1.58 12.36 -3.39
C GLU A 53 3.09 12.09 -3.45
N ILE A 54 3.54 10.91 -3.04
CA ILE A 54 4.94 10.50 -3.14
C ILE A 54 5.41 10.55 -4.61
N PHE A 55 4.61 10.03 -5.55
CA PHE A 55 4.92 10.11 -6.97
C PHE A 55 5.07 11.55 -7.46
N LYS A 56 4.17 12.44 -7.07
CA LYS A 56 4.24 13.87 -7.42
C LYS A 56 5.52 14.54 -6.91
N GLN A 57 6.00 14.17 -5.73
CA GLN A 57 7.21 14.76 -5.14
C GLN A 57 8.51 14.17 -5.71
N PHE A 58 8.53 12.87 -6.03
CA PHE A 58 9.77 12.16 -6.41
C PHE A 58 9.85 11.82 -7.90
N GLY A 59 8.77 11.98 -8.67
CA GLY A 59 8.69 11.67 -10.10
C GLY A 59 8.70 10.18 -10.44
N ARG A 60 8.71 9.30 -9.44
CA ARG A 60 8.71 7.84 -9.61
C ARG A 60 7.67 7.18 -8.70
N PHE A 61 7.04 6.11 -9.19
CA PHE A 61 6.00 5.42 -8.44
C PHE A 61 6.65 4.43 -7.46
N VAL A 62 6.21 4.47 -6.20
CA VAL A 62 6.66 3.53 -5.16
C VAL A 62 5.81 2.27 -5.18
N THR A 63 6.39 1.12 -4.83
CA THR A 63 5.69 -0.17 -4.79
C THR A 63 4.75 -0.32 -3.60
N GLU A 64 5.05 0.36 -2.49
CA GLU A 64 4.30 0.23 -1.26
C GLU A 64 2.97 0.97 -1.31
N SER A 65 1.91 0.32 -0.83
CA SER A 65 0.55 0.85 -0.74
C SER A 65 0.49 2.17 0.04
N SER A 66 -0.47 3.05 -0.29
CA SER A 66 -0.66 4.31 0.46
C SER A 66 -0.75 4.13 1.97
N ARG A 67 -1.42 3.05 2.39
CA ARG A 67 -1.59 2.70 3.80
C ARG A 67 -0.25 2.59 4.53
N HIS A 68 0.66 1.76 4.01
CA HIS A 68 1.93 1.49 4.65
C HIS A 68 2.97 2.56 4.35
N MET A 69 2.91 3.17 3.16
CA MET A 69 3.79 4.27 2.80
C MET A 69 3.64 5.47 3.76
N ALA A 70 2.41 5.72 4.24
CA ALA A 70 2.15 6.74 5.24
C ALA A 70 2.84 6.48 6.59
N GLU A 71 3.06 5.21 6.97
CA GLU A 71 3.73 4.82 8.21
C GLU A 71 5.24 5.12 8.17
N TYR A 72 5.84 5.19 6.97
CA TYR A 72 7.28 5.40 6.79
C TYR A 72 7.73 6.85 6.77
N VAL A 73 6.81 7.81 6.60
CA VAL A 73 7.16 9.23 6.48
C VAL A 73 6.38 10.08 7.47
N PRO A 74 7.00 11.11 8.08
CA PRO A 74 6.38 11.86 9.18
C PRO A 74 5.35 12.91 8.72
N TYR A 75 4.98 12.91 7.44
CA TYR A 75 4.14 13.94 6.82
C TYR A 75 2.66 13.59 6.83
N PHE A 76 2.34 12.30 6.99
CA PHE A 76 0.97 11.82 6.98
C PHE A 76 0.50 11.41 8.38
N MET A 77 -0.82 11.25 8.53
CA MET A 77 -1.46 10.71 9.74
C MET A 77 -1.19 11.54 11.01
N ARG A 78 -1.06 12.86 10.87
CA ARG A 78 -0.77 13.75 12.00
C ARG A 78 -2.00 14.08 12.86
N SER A 79 -3.20 13.74 12.38
CA SER A 79 -4.47 13.94 13.08
C SER A 79 -5.50 12.93 12.61
N ASP A 80 -6.51 12.65 13.43
CA ASP A 80 -7.60 11.72 13.09
C ASP A 80 -8.34 12.15 11.81
N VAL A 81 -8.53 13.45 11.62
CA VAL A 81 -9.15 14.03 10.41
C VAL A 81 -8.33 13.70 9.16
N GLU A 82 -7.01 13.77 9.25
CA GLU A 82 -6.13 13.46 8.13
C GLU A 82 -6.12 11.96 7.83
N VAL A 83 -6.17 11.14 8.87
CA VAL A 83 -6.25 9.69 8.74
C VAL A 83 -7.56 9.26 8.06
N GLU A 84 -8.69 9.83 8.48
CA GLU A 84 -10.00 9.60 7.87
C GLU A 84 -10.02 10.04 6.40
N ARG A 85 -9.47 11.22 6.10
CA ARG A 85 -9.36 11.74 4.73
C ARG A 85 -8.55 10.80 3.82
N LEU A 86 -7.51 10.16 4.34
CA LEU A 86 -6.64 9.25 3.59
C LEU A 86 -7.19 7.81 3.52
N ASP A 87 -8.32 7.53 4.17
CA ASP A 87 -8.89 6.17 4.31
C ASP A 87 -7.86 5.15 4.83
N ILE A 88 -6.99 5.60 5.74
CA ILE A 88 -5.97 4.74 6.35
C ILE A 88 -6.58 4.14 7.62
N PRO A 89 -6.76 2.82 7.74
CA PRO A 89 -7.31 2.25 8.96
C PRO A 89 -6.24 2.36 10.06
N VAL A 90 -6.49 3.26 11.01
CA VAL A 90 -5.55 3.79 12.02
C VAL A 90 -5.05 2.75 13.02
N SER A 91 -5.69 1.60 13.08
CA SER A 91 -5.64 0.81 14.28
C SER A 91 -4.63 -0.34 14.15
N TRP A 92 -3.35 0.00 14.27
CA TRP A 92 -2.35 -0.99 14.72
C TRP A 92 -2.82 -1.63 16.04
N LEU A 93 -3.48 -0.87 16.91
CA LEU A 93 -4.10 -1.36 18.15
C LEU A 93 -5.27 -2.32 17.92
N GLU A 94 -6.24 -2.01 17.05
CA GLU A 94 -7.34 -2.97 16.77
C GLU A 94 -6.82 -4.20 16.02
N LYS A 95 -5.79 -4.05 15.17
CA LYS A 95 -5.10 -5.20 14.56
C LYS A 95 -4.42 -6.07 15.62
N VAL A 96 -3.69 -5.47 16.56
CA VAL A 96 -3.06 -6.18 17.69
C VAL A 96 -4.12 -6.88 18.55
N GLU A 97 -5.23 -6.21 18.85
CA GLU A 97 -6.33 -6.77 19.62
C GLU A 97 -6.93 -7.99 18.90
N LYS A 98 -7.19 -7.87 17.59
CA LYS A 98 -7.66 -8.98 16.75
C LYS A 98 -6.66 -10.13 16.68
N PHE A 99 -5.36 -9.85 16.53
CA PHE A 99 -4.32 -10.89 16.53
C PHE A 99 -4.20 -11.58 17.88
N ARG A 100 -4.31 -10.84 19.00
CA ARG A 100 -4.32 -11.39 20.36
C ARG A 100 -5.52 -12.30 20.57
N GLN A 101 -6.73 -11.87 20.17
CA GLN A 101 -7.95 -12.67 20.25
C GLN A 101 -7.85 -13.95 19.41
N ALA A 102 -7.41 -13.85 18.15
CA ALA A 102 -7.25 -15.02 17.28
C ALA A 102 -6.23 -16.02 17.83
N ARG A 103 -5.12 -15.54 18.41
CA ARG A 103 -4.10 -16.39 19.05
C ARG A 103 -4.63 -17.06 20.32
N ALA A 104 -5.41 -16.34 21.14
CA ALA A 104 -6.03 -16.91 22.33
C ALA A 104 -7.00 -18.04 21.98
N ILE A 105 -7.86 -17.85 20.97
CA ILE A 105 -8.80 -18.89 20.50
C ILE A 105 -8.05 -20.12 19.97
N ARG A 106 -7.00 -19.92 19.18
CA ARG A 106 -6.17 -21.03 18.67
C ARG A 106 -5.52 -21.82 19.80
N ASN A 107 -4.95 -21.13 20.79
CA ASN A 107 -4.31 -21.78 21.93
C ASN A 107 -5.32 -22.56 22.78
N GLN A 108 -6.51 -21.99 23.01
CA GLN A 108 -7.58 -22.69 23.72
C GLN A 108 -8.00 -23.98 23.02
N LYS A 109 -8.14 -23.95 21.68
CA LYS A 109 -8.46 -25.15 20.89
C LYS A 109 -7.38 -26.25 20.98
N MET A 110 -6.10 -25.89 20.96
CA MET A 110 -5.01 -26.86 21.10
C MET A 110 -4.95 -27.49 22.51
N THR A 111 -5.30 -26.74 23.56
CA THR A 111 -5.32 -27.26 24.93
C THR A 111 -6.51 -28.15 25.24
N THR A 112 -7.57 -28.08 24.44
CA THR A 112 -8.80 -28.86 24.61
C THR A 112 -8.96 -29.96 23.58
N ASP A 113 -7.93 -30.22 22.76
CA ASP A 113 -7.95 -31.27 21.74
C ASP A 113 -7.59 -32.62 22.39
N PRO A 114 -8.54 -33.55 22.55
CA PRO A 114 -8.29 -34.83 23.19
C PRO A 114 -7.49 -35.80 22.31
N SER A 115 -7.09 -35.40 21.10
CA SER A 115 -6.21 -36.18 20.21
C SER A 115 -4.71 -35.90 20.41
N ILE A 116 -4.35 -35.03 21.36
CA ILE A 116 -2.95 -34.65 21.69
C ILE A 116 -2.37 -35.45 22.88
N GLU A 117 -3.13 -36.40 23.46
CA GLU A 117 -2.56 -37.51 24.27
C GLU A 117 -2.39 -38.78 23.42
#